data_AF-A0A0C3RMK6-F1
#
_entry.id   AF-A0A0C3RMK6-F1
#
_cell.length_a   1.000
_cell.length_b   1.000
_cell.length_c   1.000
_cell.angle_alpha   90.00
_cell.angle_beta   90.00
_cell.angle_gamma   90.00
#
_symmetry.space_group_name_H-M   'P 1'
#
loop_
_entity.id
_entity.type
_entity.pdbx_description
1 polymer ?
#
loop_
_entity_poly.entity_id
_entity_poly.type
_entity_poly.pdbx_seq_one_letter_code
_entity_poly.pdbx_strand_id
1 'polypeptide(L)'
;MTNYLKPALTVVALALALTACDSKQENQREKALENKADALEDRADAVRKQGEAAADRVEKQDPGIDSRTTDRSADANREVAEKRADRLEDEADRVREKK
;
A
#
# COMPACT_ATOMS: atom_id res chain seq x y z
N MET A 1 -21.64 -3.52 -63.36
CA MET A 1 -21.67 -2.44 -62.35
C MET A 1 -21.92 -3.06 -60.99
N THR A 2 -20.88 -3.40 -60.24
CA THR A 2 -21.03 -3.92 -58.87
C THR A 2 -20.33 -2.96 -57.92
N ASN A 3 -21.15 -2.22 -57.19
CA ASN A 3 -20.79 -1.21 -56.19
C ASN A 3 -20.18 -1.88 -54.95
N TYR A 4 -18.87 -2.10 -54.94
CA TYR A 4 -18.13 -2.57 -53.75
C TYR A 4 -17.53 -1.43 -52.91
N LEU A 5 -17.84 -0.17 -53.23
CA LEU A 5 -17.24 1.00 -52.57
C LEU A 5 -17.89 1.37 -51.22
N LYS A 6 -18.90 0.61 -50.75
CA LYS A 6 -19.73 0.96 -49.58
C LYS A 6 -19.54 0.16 -48.27
N PRO A 7 -18.97 -1.07 -48.21
CA PRO A 7 -18.80 -1.75 -46.92
C PRO A 7 -17.47 -1.40 -46.21
N ALA A 8 -16.54 -0.72 -46.90
CA ALA A 8 -15.23 -0.42 -46.33
C ALA A 8 -15.25 0.71 -45.29
N LEU A 9 -16.24 1.60 -45.33
CA LEU A 9 -16.28 2.78 -44.45
C LEU A 9 -16.87 2.51 -43.05
N THR A 10 -17.63 1.43 -42.86
CA THR A 10 -18.32 1.13 -41.57
C THR A 10 -17.42 0.46 -40.53
N VAL A 11 -16.30 -0.16 -40.93
CA VAL A 11 -15.41 -0.86 -40.00
C VAL A 11 -14.51 0.11 -39.21
N VAL A 12 -14.20 1.28 -39.77
CA VAL A 12 -13.27 2.25 -39.15
C VAL A 12 -13.88 2.93 -37.91
N ALA A 13 -15.21 3.07 -37.84
CA ALA A 13 -15.88 3.73 -36.72
C ALA A 13 -15.86 2.93 -35.40
N LEU A 14 -15.66 1.60 -35.45
CA LEU A 14 -15.64 0.75 -34.25
C LEU A 14 -14.27 0.74 -33.55
N ALA A 15 -13.20 1.04 -34.28
CA ALA A 15 -11.83 1.02 -33.73
C ALA A 15 -11.54 2.18 -32.76
N LEU A 16 -12.27 3.30 -32.86
CA LEU A 16 -12.09 4.49 -32.04
C LEU A 16 -12.87 4.46 -30.71
N ALA A 17 -13.79 3.51 -30.52
CA ALA A 17 -14.57 3.38 -29.28
C ALA A 17 -13.86 2.60 -28.17
N LEU A 18 -12.80 1.86 -28.50
CA LEU A 18 -12.07 1.00 -27.56
C LEU A 18 -11.15 1.81 -26.62
N THR A 19 -10.61 2.94 -27.09
CA THR A 19 -9.65 3.76 -26.33
C THR A 19 -10.26 4.49 -25.13
N ALA A 20 -11.58 4.70 -25.12
CA ALA A 20 -12.29 5.37 -24.03
C ALA A 20 -12.76 4.40 -22.92
N CYS A 21 -12.85 3.09 -23.20
CA CYS A 21 -13.10 2.09 -22.15
C CYS A 21 -11.82 1.75 -21.38
N ASP A 22 -10.66 1.77 -22.05
CA ASP A 22 -9.35 1.51 -21.41
C ASP A 22 -9.06 2.50 -20.26
N SER A 23 -9.29 3.80 -20.45
CA SER A 23 -8.94 4.82 -19.44
C SER A 23 -9.75 4.73 -18.13
N LYS A 24 -11.02 4.32 -18.20
CA LYS A 24 -11.83 4.08 -16.98
C LYS A 24 -11.39 2.82 -16.27
N GLN A 25 -11.07 1.76 -17.02
CA GLN A 25 -10.61 0.50 -16.44
C GLN A 25 -9.23 0.64 -15.79
N GLU A 26 -8.32 1.36 -16.45
CA GLU A 26 -7.01 1.73 -15.94
C GLU A 26 -7.13 2.53 -14.63
N ASN A 27 -7.90 3.63 -14.62
CA ASN A 27 -8.12 4.41 -13.40
C ASN A 27 -8.67 3.60 -12.22
N GLN A 28 -9.58 2.66 -12.47
CA GLN A 28 -10.11 1.80 -11.40
C GLN A 28 -9.07 0.81 -10.88
N ARG A 29 -8.23 0.27 -11.77
CA ARG A 29 -7.11 -0.59 -11.40
C ARG A 29 -6.10 0.18 -10.55
N GLU A 30 -5.69 1.36 -10.98
CA GLU A 30 -4.77 2.22 -10.24
C GLU A 30 -5.32 2.55 -8.84
N LYS A 31 -6.58 2.97 -8.76
CA LYS A 31 -7.23 3.29 -7.48
C LYS A 31 -7.30 2.08 -6.54
N ALA A 32 -7.54 0.88 -7.06
CA ALA A 32 -7.54 -0.33 -6.26
C ALA A 32 -6.14 -0.66 -5.70
N LEU A 33 -5.09 -0.39 -6.47
CA LEU A 33 -3.71 -0.56 -6.02
C LEU A 33 -3.33 0.48 -4.96
N GLU A 34 -3.70 1.76 -5.16
CA GLU A 34 -3.45 2.80 -4.16
C GLU A 34 -4.19 2.52 -2.85
N ASN A 35 -5.49 2.22 -2.88
CA ASN A 35 -6.24 1.86 -1.68
C ASN A 35 -5.61 0.66 -0.93
N LYS A 36 -5.00 -0.27 -1.66
CA LYS A 36 -4.34 -1.43 -1.06
C LYS A 36 -3.00 -1.04 -0.41
N ALA A 37 -2.23 -0.17 -1.05
CA ALA A 37 -0.99 0.38 -0.48
C ALA A 37 -1.28 1.18 0.79
N ASP A 38 -2.27 2.08 0.74
CA ASP A 38 -2.66 2.91 1.89
C ASP A 38 -3.10 2.04 3.08
N ALA A 39 -3.85 0.96 2.83
CA ALA A 39 -4.24 0.03 3.88
C ALA A 39 -3.06 -0.75 4.51
N LEU A 40 -1.94 -0.90 3.80
CA LEU A 40 -0.71 -1.49 4.33
C LEU A 40 0.06 -0.47 5.17
N GLU A 41 0.14 0.78 4.73
CA GLU A 41 0.73 1.90 5.48
C GLU A 41 -0.03 2.15 6.80
N ASP A 42 -1.36 2.19 6.77
CA ASP A 42 -2.20 2.32 7.96
C ASP A 42 -1.91 1.19 9.00
N ARG A 43 -1.61 -0.01 8.51
CA ARG A 43 -1.23 -1.14 9.37
C ARG A 43 0.19 -0.98 9.90
N ALA A 44 1.12 -0.47 9.11
CA ALA A 44 2.49 -0.16 9.56
C ALA A 44 2.46 0.84 10.72
N ASP A 45 1.69 1.92 10.58
CA ASP A 45 1.47 2.92 11.62
C ASP A 45 0.84 2.32 12.88
N ALA A 46 -0.16 1.46 12.73
CA ALA A 46 -0.77 0.78 13.86
C ALA A 46 0.25 -0.12 14.60
N VAL A 47 1.15 -0.78 13.87
CA VAL A 47 2.21 -1.61 14.43
C VAL A 47 3.23 -0.76 15.19
N ARG A 48 3.69 0.37 14.64
CA ARG A 48 4.60 1.30 15.36
C ARG A 48 3.98 1.78 16.67
N LYS A 49 2.74 2.28 16.62
CA LYS A 49 2.00 2.74 17.80
C LYS A 49 1.85 1.64 18.87
N GLN A 50 1.61 0.40 18.46
CA GLN A 50 1.54 -0.72 19.40
C GLN A 50 2.91 -1.03 20.03
N GLY A 51 3.98 -0.96 19.24
CA GLY A 51 5.36 -1.13 19.71
C GLY A 51 5.76 -0.07 20.74
N GLU A 52 5.50 1.21 20.43
CA GLU A 52 5.70 2.32 21.35
C GLU A 52 4.89 2.14 22.64
N ALA A 53 3.59 1.83 22.53
CA ALA A 53 2.75 1.62 23.70
C ALA A 53 3.22 0.42 24.56
N ALA A 54 3.82 -0.61 23.95
CA ALA A 54 4.42 -1.72 24.69
C ALA A 54 5.71 -1.30 25.39
N ALA A 55 6.58 -0.56 24.71
CA ALA A 55 7.81 0.00 25.27
C ALA A 55 7.51 0.94 26.46
N ASP A 56 6.55 1.86 26.31
CA ASP A 56 6.11 2.77 27.36
C ASP A 56 5.61 2.02 28.61
N ARG A 57 4.93 0.88 28.44
CA ARG A 57 4.47 0.07 29.58
C ARG A 57 5.63 -0.57 30.32
N VAL A 58 6.65 -1.01 29.61
CA VAL A 58 7.88 -1.56 30.21
C VAL A 58 8.59 -0.47 31.01
N GLU A 59 8.80 0.70 30.41
CA GLU A 59 9.45 1.84 31.08
C GLU A 59 8.67 2.33 32.31
N LYS A 60 7.33 2.39 32.24
CA LYS A 60 6.49 2.80 33.38
C LYS A 60 6.50 1.81 34.55
N GLN A 61 6.88 0.55 34.33
CA GLN A 61 6.94 -0.46 35.39
C GLN A 61 8.25 -0.42 36.18
N ASP A 62 9.26 0.32 35.70
CA ASP A 62 10.53 0.46 36.39
C ASP A 62 10.61 1.80 37.15
N PRO A 63 10.67 1.80 38.50
CA PRO A 63 10.90 3.01 39.28
C PRO A 63 12.35 3.54 39.19
N GLY A 64 13.15 3.05 38.24
CA GLY A 64 14.54 3.46 37.98
C GLY A 64 15.57 2.57 38.68
N ILE A 65 15.20 1.35 39.08
CA ILE A 65 16.08 0.42 39.81
C ILE A 65 16.88 -0.45 38.84
N ASP A 66 16.31 -0.81 37.67
CA ASP A 66 16.96 -1.66 36.66
C ASP A 66 16.91 -1.03 35.27
N SER A 67 17.17 0.29 35.22
CA SER A 67 16.92 1.11 34.03
C SER A 67 17.56 0.55 32.77
N ARG A 68 18.78 0.01 32.85
CA ARG A 68 19.47 -0.57 31.67
C ARG A 68 18.78 -1.80 31.11
N THR A 69 18.19 -2.64 31.96
CA THR A 69 17.47 -3.84 31.51
C THR A 69 16.11 -3.46 30.96
N THR A 70 15.45 -2.50 31.59
CA THR A 70 14.19 -1.89 31.14
C THR A 70 14.35 -1.21 29.78
N ASP A 71 15.36 -0.35 29.61
CA ASP A 71 15.68 0.36 28.37
C ASP A 71 15.89 -0.63 27.22
N ARG A 72 16.73 -1.66 27.43
CA ARG A 72 16.94 -2.71 26.42
C ARG A 72 15.67 -3.45 26.03
N SER A 73 14.79 -3.70 27.00
CA SER A 73 13.52 -4.40 26.75
C SER A 73 12.53 -3.52 25.99
N ALA A 74 12.47 -2.23 26.33
CA ALA A 74 11.67 -1.24 25.61
C ALA A 74 12.18 -1.04 24.18
N ASP A 75 13.49 -0.92 23.99
CA ASP A 75 14.13 -0.80 22.69
C ASP A 75 13.91 -2.05 21.82
N ALA A 76 13.97 -3.24 22.41
CA ALA A 76 13.65 -4.48 21.68
C ALA A 76 12.19 -4.48 21.16
N ASN A 77 11.25 -3.95 21.95
CA ASN A 77 9.85 -3.83 21.50
C ASN A 77 9.71 -2.82 20.36
N ARG A 78 10.39 -1.66 20.46
CA ARG A 78 10.43 -0.66 19.37
C ARG A 78 11.03 -1.27 18.11
N GLU A 79 12.20 -1.89 18.19
CA GLU A 79 12.92 -2.47 17.05
C GLU A 79 12.09 -3.57 16.35
N VAL A 80 11.43 -4.44 17.10
CA VAL A 80 10.57 -5.48 16.52
C VAL A 80 9.36 -4.89 15.81
N ALA A 81 8.77 -3.83 16.36
CA ALA A 81 7.65 -3.13 15.75
C ALA A 81 8.07 -2.38 14.48
N GLU A 82 9.18 -1.63 14.52
CA GLU A 82 9.75 -0.95 13.34
C GLU A 82 10.02 -1.93 12.21
N LYS A 83 10.75 -3.02 12.47
CA LYS A 83 11.02 -4.04 11.43
C LYS A 83 9.76 -4.64 10.83
N ARG A 84 8.66 -4.72 11.60
CA ARG A 84 7.37 -5.21 11.10
C ARG A 84 6.66 -4.15 10.26
N ALA A 85 6.69 -2.90 10.70
CA ALA A 85 6.15 -1.75 9.97
C ALA A 85 6.88 -1.56 8.64
N ASP A 86 8.22 -1.59 8.64
CA ASP A 86 9.05 -1.47 7.44
C ASP A 86 8.67 -2.53 6.39
N ARG A 87 8.44 -3.78 6.79
CA ARG A 87 8.02 -4.83 5.84
C ARG A 87 6.65 -4.57 5.22
N LEU A 88 5.74 -3.91 5.96
CA LEU A 88 4.42 -3.54 5.46
C LEU A 88 4.53 -2.36 4.50
N GLU A 89 5.39 -1.39 4.79
CA GLU A 89 5.70 -0.27 3.88
C GLU A 89 6.37 -0.75 2.60
N ASP A 90 7.37 -1.64 2.71
CA ASP A 90 7.98 -2.28 1.54
C ASP A 90 6.93 -3.03 0.70
N GLU A 91 5.90 -3.61 1.33
CA GLU A 91 4.79 -4.24 0.60
C GLU A 91 3.87 -3.21 -0.06
N ALA A 92 3.59 -2.09 0.63
CA ALA A 92 2.82 -0.97 0.09
C ALA A 92 3.50 -0.40 -1.17
N ASP A 93 4.82 -0.20 -1.11
CA ASP A 93 5.62 0.29 -2.24
C ASP A 93 5.57 -0.69 -3.41
N ARG A 94 5.80 -1.99 -3.17
CA ARG A 94 5.66 -3.02 -4.21
C ARG A 94 4.25 -3.11 -4.80
N VAL A 95 3.21 -2.70 -4.05
CA VAL A 95 1.85 -2.62 -4.57
C VAL A 95 1.68 -1.36 -5.44
N ARG A 96 2.22 -0.22 -5.01
CA ARG A 96 2.16 1.05 -5.73
C ARG A 96 2.97 1.03 -7.03
N GLU A 97 4.08 0.31 -7.06
CA GLU A 97 4.89 0.06 -8.28
C GLU A 97 4.16 -0.76 -9.36
N LYS A 98 3.06 -1.43 -9.01
CA LYS A 98 2.24 -2.17 -9.99
C LYS A 98 1.22 -1.28 -10.70
N LYS A 99 1.09 -0.02 -10.31
CA LYS A 99 0.21 0.97 -10.96
C LYS A 99 0.65 1.11 -12.42
#